data_AF-X0B9V6-F1
#
_entry.id   AF-X0B9V6-F1
#
_cell.length_a   1.000
_cell.length_b   1.000
_cell.length_c   1.000
_cell.angle_alpha   90.00
_cell.angle_beta   90.00
_cell.angle_gamma   90.00
#
_symmetry.space_group_name_H-M   'P 1'
#
loop_
_entity.id
_entity.type
_entity.pdbx_description
1 polymer ?
#
loop_
_entity_poly.entity_id
_entity_poly.type
_entity_poly.pdbx_seq_one_letter_code
_entity_poly.pdbx_strand_id
1 'polypeptide(L)' 'MRKLLDAFGRKLIIIIDPNFNNTNGSNIVLKSNDITIRTKDDDIFEGHCWPGASHWIDCFNPASID' A
#
# COMPACT_ATOMS: atom_id res chain seq x y z
N MET A 1 -5.17 6.85 22.44
CA MET A 1 -4.95 8.00 21.54
C MET A 1 -6.24 8.48 20.86
N ARG A 2 -6.87 7.74 19.94
CA ARG A 2 -8.12 8.14 19.27
C ARG A 2 -9.23 8.62 20.23
N LYS A 3 -9.63 7.77 21.19
CA LYS A 3 -10.66 8.11 22.21
C LYS A 3 -10.35 9.39 23.00
N LEU A 4 -9.07 9.69 23.24
CA LEU A 4 -8.66 10.88 23.95
C LEU A 4 -8.80 12.14 23.07
N LEU A 5 -8.46 12.05 21.77
CA LEU A 5 -8.68 13.14 20.83
C LEU A 5 -10.17 13.43 20.66
N ASP A 6 -10.98 12.39 20.52
CA ASP A 6 -12.43 12.49 20.36
C ASP A 6 -13.10 13.16 21.57
N ALA A 7 -12.64 12.86 22.80
CA ALA A 7 -13.16 13.47 24.03
C ALA A 7 -13.02 15.00 24.06
N PHE A 8 -12.10 15.57 23.28
CA PHE A 8 -11.90 17.02 23.14
C PHE A 8 -12.30 17.54 21.75
N GLY A 9 -13.04 16.76 20.96
CA GLY A 9 -13.48 17.14 19.62
C GLY A 9 -12.35 17.25 18.57
N ARG A 10 -11.13 16.78 18.89
CA ARG A 10 -9.98 16.79 17.98
C ARG A 10 -10.04 15.59 17.04
N LYS A 11 -9.45 15.73 15.85
CA LYS A 11 -9.43 14.70 14.81
C LYS A 11 -8.03 14.09 14.66
N LEU A 12 -7.98 12.81 14.29
CA LEU A 12 -6.75 12.12 13.90
C LEU A 12 -6.71 12.01 12.38
N ILE A 13 -5.59 12.38 11.77
CA ILE A 13 -5.32 12.23 10.35
C ILE A 13 -4.18 11.22 10.20
N ILE A 14 -4.35 10.23 9.33
CA ILE A 14 -3.38 9.15 9.10
C ILE A 14 -2.98 9.20 7.63
N ILE A 15 -1.67 9.23 7.38
CA ILE A 15 -1.11 9.08 6.03
C ILE A 15 -1.11 7.60 5.64
N ILE A 16 -1.55 7.31 4.42
CA ILE A 16 -1.50 5.99 3.81
C ILE A 16 -0.97 6.19 2.39
N ASP A 17 0.20 5.62 2.13
CA ASP A 17 0.85 5.68 0.82
C ASP A 17 0.54 4.42 0.01
N PRO A 18 0.64 4.45 -1.33
CA PRO A 18 0.39 3.28 -2.19
C PRO A 18 1.55 2.27 -2.22
N ASN A 19 2.67 2.56 -1.54
CA ASN A 19 3.85 1.69 -1.53
C ASN A 19 3.80 0.73 -0.34
N PHE A 20 4.06 -0.55 -0.62
CA PHE A 20 4.06 -1.59 0.39
C PHE A 20 5.42 -2.28 0.44
N ASN A 21 5.95 -2.43 1.66
CA ASN A 21 7.27 -3.00 1.91
C ASN A 21 7.37 -4.44 1.37
N ASN A 22 8.42 -4.74 0.62
CA ASN A 22 8.68 -6.09 0.09
C ASN A 22 9.30 -7.06 1.13
N THR A 23 9.65 -6.58 2.33
CA THR A 23 10.16 -7.43 3.42
C THR A 23 9.02 -8.04 4.25
N ASN A 24 9.20 -9.30 4.68
CA ASN A 24 8.34 -9.99 5.66
C ASN A 24 6.88 -10.26 5.25
N GLY A 25 6.57 -10.37 3.96
CA GLY A 25 5.28 -10.90 3.51
C GLY A 25 4.10 -9.93 3.57
N SER A 26 4.32 -8.64 3.86
CA SER A 26 3.29 -7.59 3.79
C SER A 26 2.63 -7.46 2.41
N ASN A 27 3.27 -7.98 1.36
CA ASN A 27 2.79 -7.88 -0.02
C ASN A 27 2.11 -9.16 -0.53
N ILE A 28 1.89 -10.17 0.32
CA ILE A 28 1.30 -11.45 -0.11
C ILE A 28 -0.05 -11.26 -0.78
N VAL A 29 -0.90 -10.39 -0.23
CA VAL A 29 -2.25 -10.13 -0.74
C VAL A 29 -2.20 -9.41 -2.10
N LEU A 30 -1.29 -8.45 -2.27
CA LEU A 30 -1.13 -7.72 -3.53
C LEU A 30 -0.68 -8.66 -4.65
N LYS A 31 0.32 -9.51 -4.34
CA LYS A 31 0.87 -10.48 -5.29
C LYS A 31 -0.13 -11.59 -5.63
N SER A 32 -0.89 -12.08 -4.65
CA SER A 32 -1.86 -13.17 -4.87
C SER A 32 -3.08 -12.75 -5.68
N ASN A 33 -3.46 -11.47 -5.61
CA ASN A 33 -4.62 -10.93 -6.33
C ASN A 33 -4.23 -10.27 -7.67
N ASP A 34 -2.96 -10.27 -8.04
CA ASP A 34 -2.46 -9.64 -9.27
C ASP A 34 -2.87 -8.16 -9.44
N ILE A 35 -2.73 -7.40 -8.34
CA ILE A 35 -3.10 -5.99 -8.25
C ILE A 35 -1.88 -5.09 -8.04
N THR A 36 -0.71 -5.53 -8.49
CA THR A 36 0.53 -4.75 -8.45
C THR A 36 0.83 -4.10 -9.79
N ILE A 37 1.44 -2.92 -9.78
CA ILE A 37 2.01 -2.32 -10.99
C ILE A 37 3.02 -3.29 -11.64
N ARG A 38 2.98 -3.38 -12.96
CA ARG A 38 3.84 -4.25 -13.80
C ARG A 38 4.96 -3.46 -14.48
N THR A 39 6.08 -4.12 -14.79
CA THR A 39 7.14 -3.58 -15.64
C THR A 39 6.81 -3.73 -17.12
N LYS A 40 7.67 -3.22 -18.01
CA LYS A 40 7.54 -3.40 -19.47
C LYS A 40 7.63 -4.87 -19.92
N ASP A 41 8.26 -5.71 -19.10
CA ASP A 41 8.50 -7.13 -19.37
C ASP A 41 7.45 -8.01 -18.64
N ASP A 42 6.39 -7.38 -18.11
CA ASP A 42 5.28 -7.99 -17.36
C ASP A 42 5.64 -8.59 -15.98
N ASP A 43 6.83 -8.30 -15.46
CA ASP A 43 7.20 -8.63 -14.07
C ASP A 43 6.55 -7.67 -13.06
N ILE A 44 6.47 -8.06 -11.79
CA ILE A 44 6.04 -7.15 -10.70
C ILE A 44 7.07 -6.03 -10.54
N PHE A 45 6.61 -4.78 -10.60
CA PHE A 45 7.49 -3.62 -10.41
C PHE A 45 8.01 -3.54 -8.97
N GLU A 46 9.34 -3.44 -8.82
CA GLU A 46 10.02 -3.15 -7.55
C GLU A 46 10.77 -1.82 -7.64
N GLY A 47 10.64 -1.01 -6.58
CA GLY A 47 11.36 0.24 -6.43
C GLY A 47 11.60 0.57 -4.95
N HIS A 48 12.33 1.65 -4.69
CA HIS A 48 12.64 2.10 -3.32
C HIS A 48 11.79 3.30 -2.91
N CYS A 49 11.21 3.23 -1.70
CA CYS A 49 10.52 4.35 -1.06
C CYS A 49 10.80 4.36 0.46
N TRP A 50 9.96 5.02 1.27
CA TRP A 50 10.05 5.05 2.73
C TRP A 50 10.25 3.68 3.41
N PRO A 51 9.62 2.58 2.95
CA PRO A 51 9.81 1.26 3.56
C PRO A 51 11.09 0.54 3.08
N GLY A 52 11.86 1.13 2.15
CA GLY A 52 12.90 0.43 1.39
C GLY A 52 12.34 -0.17 0.10
N ALA A 53 12.78 -1.38 -0.26
CA ALA A 53 12.28 -2.11 -1.42
C ALA A 53 10.77 -2.34 -1.28
N SER A 54 10.00 -1.94 -2.29
CA SER A 54 8.55 -1.84 -2.22
C SER A 54 7.89 -2.23 -3.55
N HIS A 55 6.61 -2.62 -3.45
CA HIS A 55 5.70 -2.74 -4.59
C HIS A 55 4.57 -1.71 -4.45
N TRP A 56 3.90 -1.41 -5.56
CA TRP A 56 2.79 -0.46 -5.59
C TRP A 56 1.50 -1.17 -5.99
N ILE A 57 0.42 -0.87 -5.28
CA ILE A 57 -0.92 -1.25 -5.71
C ILE A 57 -1.27 -0.51 -7.01
N ASP A 58 -1.87 -1.22 -7.96
CA ASP A 58 -2.36 -0.64 -9.21
C ASP A 58 -3.80 -0.14 -9.03
N CYS A 59 -3.95 1.13 -8.65
CA CYS A 59 -5.26 1.75 -8.49
C CYS A 59 -6.02 1.99 -9.81
N PHE A 60 -5.46 1.64 -10.98
CA PHE A 60 -6.21 1.65 -12.25
C PHE A 60 -6.89 0.30 -12.51
N ASN A 61 -6.42 -0.77 -11.89
CA ASN A 61 -7.09 -2.06 -11.92
C ASN A 61 -8.36 -2.00 -11.02
N PRO A 62 -9.58 -2.21 -11.57
CA PRO A 62 -10.80 -2.20 -10.77
C PRO A 62 -10.78 -3.19 -9.60
N ALA A 63 -10.09 -4.33 -9.76
CA ALA A 63 -9.94 -5.33 -8.70
C ALA A 63 -9.14 -4.83 -7.48
N SER A 64 -8.45 -3.70 -7.59
CA SER A 64 -7.74 -3.06 -6.47
C SER A 64 -8.61 -2.16 -5.61
N ILE A 65 -9.80 -1.81 -6.09
CA ILE A 65 -10.69 -0.81 -5.47
C ILE A 65 -11.87 -1.49 -4.74
N ASP A 66 -12.26 -2.68 -5.19
CA ASP A 66 -13.36 -3.49 -4.64
C ASP A 66 -13.00 -4.18 -3.30
#